data_AF-A0A5B7V5N3-F1
#
_entry.id   AF-A0A5B7V5N3-F1
#
_cell.length_a   1.000
_cell.length_b   1.000
_cell.length_c   1.000
_cell.angle_alpha   90.00
_cell.angle_beta   90.00
_cell.angle_gamma   90.00
#
_symmetry.space_group_name_H-M   'P 1'
#
loop_
_entity.id
_entity.type
_entity.pdbx_description
1 polymer ?
#
loop_
_entity_poly.entity_id
_entity_poly.type
_entity_poly.pdbx_seq_one_letter_code
_entity_poly.pdbx_strand_id
1 'polypeptide(L)'
;MEQYPSRRAAAEAAGVSKDTWQRIEEGREVREVTYAKVDRGLGWAAGSCLAIAEGGEPVEVGYIETGPDVTMVSRLPAAWSDEFEDDVRQALMDSAIATTPDLPIGKIQELADQFMEALRKRAASSGPGQG
;
A
#
# COMPACT_ATOMS: atom_id res chain seq x y z
N MET A 1 -5.55 5.14 -18.38
CA MET A 1 -4.16 4.99 -18.82
C MET A 1 -3.88 3.49 -18.77
N GLU A 2 -3.70 2.82 -19.91
CA GLU A 2 -3.50 1.36 -19.93
C GLU A 2 -2.02 1.08 -19.60
N GLN A 3 -1.73 0.64 -18.37
CA GLN A 3 -0.36 0.41 -17.87
C GLN A 3 0.38 -0.68 -18.64
N TYR A 4 -0.36 -1.57 -19.33
CA TYR A 4 0.17 -2.63 -20.17
C TYR A 4 -0.45 -2.58 -21.57
N PRO A 5 0.31 -2.94 -22.62
CA PRO A 5 -0.16 -2.87 -24.00
C PRO A 5 -1.16 -3.98 -24.40
N SER A 6 -1.41 -4.95 -23.50
CA SER A 6 -2.43 -6.00 -23.68
C SER A 6 -2.69 -6.76 -22.38
N ARG A 7 -3.86 -7.42 -22.29
CA ARG A 7 -4.17 -8.42 -21.23
C ARG A 7 -3.09 -9.48 -21.05
N ARG A 8 -2.45 -9.90 -22.14
CA ARG A 8 -1.38 -10.91 -22.09
C ARG A 8 -0.13 -10.36 -21.38
N ALA A 9 0.25 -9.12 -21.70
CA ALA A 9 1.38 -8.46 -21.07
C ALA A 9 1.12 -8.20 -19.57
N ALA A 10 -0.10 -7.82 -19.21
CA ALA A 10 -0.48 -7.64 -17.81
C ALA A 10 -0.48 -8.97 -17.03
N ALA A 11 -1.04 -10.04 -17.63
CA ALA A 11 -1.01 -11.38 -17.04
C ALA A 11 0.42 -11.90 -16.83
N GLU A 12 1.30 -11.67 -17.81
CA GLU A 12 2.72 -12.02 -17.73
C GLU A 12 3.42 -11.25 -16.61
N ALA A 13 3.22 -9.94 -16.52
CA ALA A 13 3.79 -9.10 -15.47
C ALA A 13 3.33 -9.50 -14.06
N ALA A 14 2.06 -9.89 -13.91
CA ALA A 14 1.52 -10.40 -12.66
C ALA A 14 1.82 -11.89 -12.39
N GLY A 15 2.42 -12.62 -13.33
CA GLY A 15 2.73 -14.05 -13.18
C GLY A 15 1.47 -14.93 -13.06
N VAL A 16 0.41 -14.59 -13.81
CA VAL A 16 -0.86 -15.34 -13.89
C VAL A 16 -1.18 -15.71 -15.34
N SER A 17 -2.12 -16.64 -15.55
CA SER A 17 -2.56 -16.97 -16.92
C SER A 17 -3.44 -15.85 -17.49
N LYS A 18 -3.47 -15.72 -18.82
CA LYS A 18 -4.38 -14.79 -19.52
C LYS A 18 -5.85 -15.00 -19.13
N ASP A 19 -6.27 -16.26 -19.00
CA ASP A 19 -7.65 -16.59 -18.60
C ASP A 19 -7.94 -16.16 -17.16
N THR A 20 -6.95 -16.29 -16.27
CA THR A 20 -7.06 -15.79 -14.89
C THR A 20 -7.20 -14.26 -14.88
N TRP A 21 -6.39 -13.57 -15.68
CA TRP A 21 -6.48 -12.12 -15.84
C TRP A 21 -7.86 -11.68 -16.36
N GLN A 22 -8.37 -12.36 -17.38
CA GLN A 22 -9.70 -12.10 -17.92
C GLN A 22 -10.81 -12.29 -16.87
N ARG A 23 -10.74 -13.36 -16.05
CA ARG A 23 -11.71 -13.58 -14.97
C ARG A 23 -11.75 -12.42 -13.97
N ILE A 24 -10.58 -11.87 -13.62
CA ILE A 24 -10.46 -10.74 -12.70
C ILE A 24 -11.08 -9.48 -13.31
N GLU A 25 -10.79 -9.16 -14.57
CA GLU A 25 -11.42 -8.01 -15.25
C GLU A 25 -12.95 -8.15 -15.38
N GLU A 26 -13.45 -9.37 -15.51
CA GLU A 26 -14.88 -9.67 -15.52
C GLU A 26 -15.52 -9.69 -14.12
N GLY A 27 -14.76 -9.36 -13.07
CA GLY A 27 -15.23 -9.35 -11.68
C GLY A 27 -15.54 -10.74 -11.12
N ARG A 28 -15.00 -11.80 -11.73
CA ARG A 28 -15.17 -13.17 -11.23
C ARG A 28 -14.17 -13.46 -10.13
N GLU A 29 -14.64 -14.16 -9.10
CA GLU A 29 -13.81 -14.54 -7.97
C GLU A 29 -12.66 -15.47 -8.39
N VAL A 30 -11.48 -15.16 -7.84
CA VAL A 30 -10.25 -15.96 -7.90
C VAL A 30 -9.70 -16.12 -6.49
N ARG A 31 -8.71 -17.01 -6.31
CA ARG A 31 -8.07 -17.19 -5.01
C ARG A 31 -7.37 -15.91 -4.56
N GLU A 32 -7.39 -15.59 -3.27
CA GLU A 32 -6.72 -14.42 -2.68
C GLU A 32 -5.24 -14.28 -3.07
N VAL A 33 -4.51 -15.40 -3.12
CA VAL A 33 -3.10 -15.42 -3.58
C VAL A 33 -2.92 -14.90 -5.01
N THR A 34 -3.97 -14.97 -5.83
CA THR A 34 -4.00 -14.44 -7.20
C THR A 34 -4.17 -12.93 -7.18
N TYR A 35 -5.05 -12.40 -6.33
CA TYR A 35 -5.19 -10.95 -6.14
C TYR A 35 -3.89 -10.33 -5.66
N ALA A 36 -3.21 -10.94 -4.69
CA ALA A 36 -1.91 -10.46 -4.21
C ALA A 36 -0.83 -10.41 -5.32
N LYS A 37 -0.86 -11.34 -6.28
CA LYS A 37 0.03 -11.31 -7.46
C LYS A 37 -0.31 -10.18 -8.42
N VAL A 38 -1.60 -9.91 -8.62
CA VAL A 38 -2.07 -8.81 -9.45
C VAL A 38 -1.75 -7.46 -8.82
N ASP A 39 -1.99 -7.31 -7.52
CA ASP A 39 -1.59 -6.12 -6.75
C ASP A 39 -0.10 -5.83 -6.99
N ARG A 40 0.75 -6.84 -6.78
CA ARG A 40 2.20 -6.69 -7.02
C ARG A 40 2.52 -6.34 -8.47
N GLY A 41 1.90 -7.01 -9.43
CA GLY A 41 2.11 -6.77 -10.86
C GLY A 41 1.80 -5.32 -11.25
N LEU A 42 0.74 -4.74 -10.67
CA LEU A 42 0.31 -3.37 -10.94
C LEU A 42 1.05 -2.31 -10.12
N GLY A 43 1.93 -2.72 -9.21
CA GLY A 43 2.62 -1.81 -8.31
C GLY A 43 1.71 -1.26 -7.21
N TRP A 44 0.77 -2.07 -6.74
CA TRP A 44 -0.13 -1.78 -5.64
C TRP A 44 0.26 -2.55 -4.37
N ALA A 45 -0.16 -2.03 -3.22
CA ALA A 45 -0.06 -2.75 -1.96
C ALA A 45 -0.98 -3.98 -1.99
N ALA A 46 -0.55 -5.06 -1.34
CA ALA A 46 -1.37 -6.27 -1.21
C ALA A 46 -2.71 -5.95 -0.55
N GLY A 47 -3.81 -6.46 -1.12
CA GLY A 47 -5.18 -6.18 -0.69
C GLY A 47 -5.86 -5.08 -1.51
N SER A 48 -5.16 -4.40 -2.42
CA SER A 48 -5.75 -3.32 -3.23
C SER A 48 -6.87 -3.82 -4.15
N CYS A 49 -6.73 -5.01 -4.75
CA CYS A 49 -7.81 -5.64 -5.52
C CYS A 49 -9.08 -5.89 -4.68
N LEU A 50 -8.93 -6.26 -3.40
CA LEU A 50 -10.06 -6.46 -2.49
C LEU A 50 -10.69 -5.12 -2.10
N ALA A 51 -9.86 -4.11 -1.79
CA ALA A 51 -10.35 -2.76 -1.52
C ALA A 51 -11.17 -2.21 -2.70
N ILE A 52 -10.72 -2.41 -3.94
CA ILE A 52 -11.49 -2.03 -5.15
C ILE A 52 -12.82 -2.78 -5.22
N ALA A 53 -12.83 -4.09 -4.95
CA ALA A 53 -14.05 -4.89 -4.97
C ALA A 53 -15.08 -4.42 -3.92
N GLU A 54 -14.61 -3.83 -2.82
CA GLU A 54 -15.42 -3.23 -1.75
C GLU A 54 -15.81 -1.76 -2.04
N GLY A 55 -15.39 -1.20 -3.18
CA GLY A 55 -15.69 0.18 -3.59
C GLY A 55 -14.67 1.22 -3.13
N GLY A 56 -13.52 0.78 -2.62
CA GLY A 56 -12.35 1.62 -2.32
C GLY A 56 -11.43 1.82 -3.52
N GLU A 57 -10.26 2.39 -3.27
CA GLU A 57 -9.23 2.69 -4.27
C GLU A 57 -7.95 1.87 -4.02
N PRO A 58 -7.17 1.53 -5.06
CA PRO A 58 -5.90 0.85 -4.87
C PRO A 58 -4.86 1.76 -4.22
N VAL A 59 -3.96 1.15 -3.44
CA VAL A 59 -2.84 1.88 -2.82
C VAL A 59 -1.59 1.68 -3.67
N GLU A 60 -1.17 2.69 -4.41
CA GLU A 60 0.07 2.65 -5.19
C GLU A 60 1.31 2.56 -4.27
N VAL A 61 2.18 1.60 -4.54
CA VAL A 61 3.49 1.50 -3.90
C VAL A 61 4.58 1.98 -4.86
N GLY A 62 5.50 2.78 -4.32
CA GLY A 62 6.81 2.98 -4.94
C GLY A 62 7.77 1.88 -4.53
N TYR A 63 8.80 1.66 -5.33
CA TYR A 63 9.96 0.89 -4.91
C TYR A 63 11.14 1.86 -4.84
N ILE A 64 11.79 1.93 -3.68
CA ILE A 64 13.09 2.60 -3.58
C ILE A 64 14.13 1.51 -3.68
N GLU A 65 14.95 1.58 -4.73
CA GLU A 65 16.15 0.77 -4.83
C GLU A 65 17.23 1.38 -3.94
N THR A 66 17.50 0.74 -2.78
CA THR A 66 18.64 1.07 -1.94
C THR A 66 19.68 -0.03 -2.07
N GLY A 67 20.51 0.04 -3.12
CA GLY A 67 21.53 -0.99 -3.38
C GLY A 67 20.91 -2.33 -3.82
N PRO A 68 21.37 -3.49 -3.31
CA PRO A 68 20.84 -4.80 -3.72
C PRO A 68 19.43 -5.08 -3.17
N ASP A 69 18.94 -4.28 -2.22
CA ASP A 69 17.66 -4.49 -1.56
C ASP A 69 16.59 -3.53 -2.12
N VAL A 70 15.49 -4.12 -2.59
CA VAL A 70 14.30 -3.39 -3.03
C VAL A 70 13.37 -3.23 -1.84
N THR A 71 13.24 -2.00 -1.34
CA THR A 71 12.27 -1.71 -0.27
C THR A 71 10.97 -1.22 -0.90
N MET A 72 9.88 -1.96 -0.66
CA MET A 72 8.53 -1.53 -1.02
C MET A 72 8.14 -0.37 -0.12
N VAL A 73 7.70 0.73 -0.71
CA VAL A 73 7.33 1.93 0.03
C VAL A 73 5.96 2.41 -0.40
N SER A 74 5.04 2.51 0.55
CA SER A 74 3.78 3.21 0.28
C SER A 74 4.07 4.69 0.06
N ARG A 75 3.48 5.30 -0.97
CA ARG A 75 3.58 6.75 -1.16
C ARG A 75 2.71 7.43 -0.10
N LEU A 76 3.35 8.21 0.77
CA LEU A 76 2.64 9.16 1.62
C LEU A 76 1.94 10.19 0.72
N PRO A 77 0.81 10.77 1.17
CA PRO A 77 0.16 11.84 0.43
C PRO A 77 1.15 12.99 0.18
N ALA A 78 1.07 13.59 -1.02
CA ALA A 78 1.98 14.65 -1.45
C ALA A 78 1.88 15.91 -0.58
N ALA A 79 0.72 16.12 0.05
CA ALA A 79 0.51 17.16 1.06
C ALA A 79 0.22 16.48 2.39
N TRP A 80 1.01 16.82 3.41
CA TRP A 80 0.72 16.45 4.78
C TRP A 80 -0.44 17.31 5.28
N SER A 81 -1.54 16.69 5.74
CA SER A 81 -2.69 17.37 6.34
C SER A 81 -2.91 16.91 7.77
N ASP A 82 -3.51 17.78 8.58
CA ASP A 82 -3.89 17.44 9.96
C ASP A 82 -4.88 16.25 9.99
N GLU A 83 -5.80 16.19 9.02
CA GLU A 83 -6.76 15.07 8.87
C GLU A 83 -6.05 13.74 8.61
N PHE A 84 -5.07 13.70 7.70
CA PHE A 84 -4.28 12.49 7.45
C PHE A 84 -3.47 12.08 8.69
N GLU A 85 -2.91 13.06 9.39
CA GLU A 85 -2.17 12.80 10.63
C GLU A 85 -3.05 12.19 11.71
N ASP A 86 -4.26 12.72 11.89
CA ASP A 86 -5.25 12.21 12.84
C ASP A 86 -5.71 10.79 12.46
N ASP A 87 -6.01 10.53 11.19
CA ASP A 87 -6.44 9.22 10.70
C ASP A 87 -5.37 8.14 10.92
N VAL A 88 -4.11 8.43 10.55
CA VAL A 88 -3.00 7.48 10.72
C VAL A 88 -2.71 7.24 12.20
N ARG A 89 -2.74 8.30 13.02
CA ARG A 89 -2.55 8.20 14.47
C ARG A 89 -3.64 7.33 15.10
N GLN A 90 -4.90 7.54 14.74
CA GLN A 90 -6.03 6.77 15.27
C GLN A 90 -5.92 5.29 14.88
N ALA A 91 -5.68 5.00 13.59
CA ALA A 91 -5.52 3.62 13.12
C ALA A 91 -4.35 2.89 13.80
N LEU A 92 -3.23 3.59 14.03
CA LEU A 92 -2.08 3.03 14.74
C LEU A 92 -2.41 2.72 16.20
N MET A 93 -3.08 3.64 16.90
CA MET A 93 -3.51 3.45 18.29
C MET A 93 -4.45 2.25 18.41
N ASP A 94 -5.45 2.15 17.53
CA ASP A 94 -6.42 1.05 17.53
C ASP A 94 -5.73 -0.31 17.29
N SER A 95 -4.81 -0.36 16.33
CA SER A 95 -4.01 -1.56 16.04
C SER A 95 -3.09 -1.94 17.20
N ALA A 96 -2.41 -0.98 17.83
CA ALA A 96 -1.52 -1.24 18.95
C ALA A 96 -2.28 -1.73 20.19
N ILE A 97 -3.45 -1.16 20.48
CA ILE A 97 -4.32 -1.64 21.56
C ILE A 97 -4.76 -3.08 21.29
N ALA A 98 -5.14 -3.40 20.05
CA ALA A 98 -5.61 -4.73 19.68
C ALA A 98 -4.50 -5.79 19.72
N THR A 99 -3.27 -5.44 19.36
CA THR A 99 -2.15 -6.39 19.19
C THR A 99 -1.21 -6.45 20.40
N THR A 100 -1.18 -5.41 21.24
CA THR A 100 -0.31 -5.31 22.41
C THR A 100 -1.09 -4.88 23.68
N PRO A 101 -2.05 -5.70 24.15
CA PRO A 101 -2.96 -5.32 25.25
C PRO A 101 -2.25 -5.06 26.60
N ASP A 102 -1.04 -5.60 26.78
CA ASP A 102 -0.26 -5.45 28.02
C ASP A 102 0.64 -4.21 28.02
N LEU A 103 0.72 -3.47 26.91
CA LEU A 103 1.56 -2.28 26.84
C LEU A 103 0.84 -1.09 27.50
N PRO A 104 1.48 -0.33 28.40
CA PRO A 104 0.88 0.87 28.97
C PRO A 104 0.50 1.87 27.87
N ILE A 105 -0.70 2.46 27.95
CA ILE A 105 -1.21 3.42 26.96
C ILE A 105 -0.21 4.55 26.69
N GLY A 106 0.46 5.07 27.73
CA GLY A 106 1.49 6.11 27.56
C GLY A 106 2.67 5.67 26.68
N LYS A 107 3.06 4.38 26.71
CA LYS A 107 4.09 3.85 25.81
C LYS A 107 3.60 3.67 24.38
N ILE A 108 2.32 3.33 24.20
CA ILE A 108 1.69 3.31 22.87
C ILE A 108 1.66 4.72 22.27
N GLN A 109 1.32 5.74 23.08
CA GLN A 109 1.35 7.14 22.65
C GLN A 109 2.76 7.62 22.27
N GLU A 110 3.76 7.33 23.09
CA GLU A 110 5.17 7.65 22.77
C GLU A 110 5.61 7.02 21.44
N LEU A 111 5.22 5.77 21.19
CA LEU A 111 5.52 5.09 19.93
C LEU A 111 4.80 5.75 18.74
N ALA A 112 3.53 6.11 18.91
CA ALA A 112 2.75 6.79 17.88
C ALA A 112 3.39 8.14 17.51
N ASP A 113 3.82 8.93 18.49
CA ASP A 113 4.51 10.20 18.24
C ASP A 113 5.82 10.01 17.46
N GLN A 114 6.63 9.02 17.84
CA GLN A 114 7.87 8.69 17.12
C GLN A 114 7.61 8.25 15.68
N PHE A 115 6.57 7.44 15.48
CA PHE A 115 6.15 6.97 14.16
C PHE A 115 5.69 8.12 13.27
N MET A 116 4.82 9.00 13.79
CA MET A 116 4.33 10.15 13.03
C MET A 116 5.45 11.13 12.66
N GLU A 117 6.40 11.35 13.57
CA GLU A 117 7.57 12.18 13.29
C GLU A 117 8.46 11.56 12.18
N ALA A 118 8.64 10.24 12.17
CA ALA A 118 9.36 9.56 11.11
C ALA A 118 8.66 9.69 9.75
N LEU A 119 7.33 9.55 9.72
CA LEU A 119 6.54 9.75 8.50
C LEU A 119 6.60 11.20 8.01
N ARG A 120 6.51 12.19 8.91
CA ARG A 120 6.60 13.61 8.55
C ARG A 120 7.94 13.95 7.91
N LYS A 121 9.04 13.48 8.49
CA LYS A 121 10.40 13.65 7.92
C LYS A 121 10.48 13.06 6.51
N ARG A 122 9.88 11.89 6.32
CA ARG A 122 9.87 11.21 5.03
C ARG A 122 9.03 11.95 3.98
N ALA A 123 7.86 12.45 4.36
CA ALA A 123 7.02 13.26 3.49
C ALA A 123 7.75 14.54 3.04
N ALA A 124 8.43 15.23 3.97
CA ALA A 124 9.24 16.40 3.66
C ALA A 124 10.41 16.10 2.70
N SER A 125 11.04 14.92 2.83
CA SER A 125 12.09 14.47 1.91
C SER A 125 11.59 14.01 0.54
N SER A 126 10.28 13.84 0.36
CA SER A 126 9.65 13.38 -0.88
C SER A 126 9.06 14.52 -1.74
N GLY A 127 9.22 15.79 -1.34
CA GLY A 127 8.83 16.98 -2.11
C GLY A 127 9.70 17.18 -3.38
N PRO A 128 9.24 17.95 -4.39
CA PRO A 128 9.72 17.83 -5.77
C PRO A 128 11.16 18.34 -5.91
N GLY A 129 12.09 17.42 -6.14
CA GLY A 129 13.46 17.76 -6.50
C GLY A 129 14.46 16.62 -6.31
N GLN A 130 14.53 15.71 -7.28
CA GLN A 130 15.73 15.37 -8.06
C GLN A 130 15.54 14.03 -8.79
N GLY A 131 15.62 14.10 -10.12
CA GLY A 131 15.47 13.00 -11.07
C GLY A 131 15.03 13.52 -12.42
#